data_AF-A0A0C1NDI8-F1
#
_entry.id   AF-A0A0C1NDI8-F1
#
_cell.length_a   1.000
_cell.length_b   1.000
_cell.length_c   1.000
_cell.angle_alpha   90.00
_cell.angle_beta   90.00
_cell.angle_gamma   90.00
#
_symmetry.space_group_name_H-M   'P 1'
#
loop_
_entity.id
_entity.type
_entity.pdbx_description
1 polymer ?
#
loop_
_entity_poly.entity_id
_entity_poly.type
_entity_poly.pdbx_seq_one_letter_code
_entity_poly.pdbx_strand_id
1 'polypeptide(L)'
;MSTVKKLQSTLEALNAERAQVAGAGWVLQHCWLVQVKPGGTARTNCKYWQVRSRQPMFDGKTLKHLKPNQVEDYRAAIERGRQLKRIDRQIQKLQQQLAKLTSTTDSLRVASESSSTAYKPPHQIPILPNGDLQQAVEKQPLKQLKFTNLAEQERFVKELLANGQTLRASLRQAVAFGKTLGARNIDLRKGL
;
A
#
# COMPACT_ATOMS: atom_id res chain seq x y z
N MET A 1 15.13 -9.67 -2.37
CA MET A 1 14.84 -10.56 -3.52
C MET A 1 13.82 -11.67 -3.19
N SER A 2 13.91 -12.38 -2.06
CA SER A 2 12.97 -13.49 -1.73
C SER A 2 11.51 -13.04 -1.50
N THR A 3 11.30 -11.83 -0.99
CA THR A 3 9.96 -11.27 -0.72
C THR A 3 9.20 -10.91 -2.00
N VAL A 4 9.88 -10.31 -2.99
CA VAL A 4 9.28 -9.93 -4.28
C VAL A 4 8.85 -11.18 -5.05
N LYS A 5 9.70 -12.22 -5.11
CA LYS A 5 9.37 -13.50 -5.74
C LYS A 5 8.14 -14.16 -5.10
N LYS A 6 8.04 -14.12 -3.75
CA LYS A 6 6.85 -14.61 -3.03
C LYS A 6 5.59 -13.84 -3.42
N LEU A 7 5.65 -12.50 -3.44
CA LEU A 7 4.51 -11.66 -3.82
C LEU A 7 4.06 -11.90 -5.27
N GLN A 8 5.02 -12.07 -6.20
CA GLN A 8 4.73 -12.39 -7.60
C GLN A 8 4.03 -13.75 -7.73
N SER A 9 4.56 -14.79 -7.06
CA SER A 9 3.94 -16.12 -7.05
C SER A 9 2.52 -16.10 -6.47
N THR A 10 2.27 -15.36 -5.38
CA THR A 10 0.92 -15.19 -4.83
C THR A 10 -0.01 -14.48 -5.81
N LEU A 11 0.49 -13.48 -6.56
CA LEU A 11 -0.29 -12.75 -7.55
C LEU A 11 -0.68 -13.66 -8.73
N GLU A 12 0.26 -14.48 -9.21
CA GLU A 12 0.02 -15.50 -10.24
C GLU A 12 -1.02 -16.53 -9.78
N ALA A 13 -0.91 -17.02 -8.54
CA ALA A 13 -1.88 -17.96 -7.97
C ALA A 13 -3.29 -17.36 -7.88
N LEU A 14 -3.42 -16.11 -7.40
CA LEU A 14 -4.70 -15.42 -7.34
C LEU A 14 -5.29 -15.13 -8.73
N ASN A 15 -4.46 -14.83 -9.73
CA ASN A 15 -4.91 -14.69 -11.11
C ASN A 15 -5.40 -16.02 -11.70
N ALA A 16 -4.73 -17.13 -11.38
CA ALA A 16 -5.18 -18.45 -11.79
C ALA A 16 -6.53 -18.81 -11.15
N GLU A 17 -6.70 -18.55 -9.85
CA GLU A 17 -7.97 -18.75 -9.16
C GLU A 17 -9.08 -17.85 -9.75
N ARG A 18 -8.77 -16.58 -10.03
CA ARG A 18 -9.69 -15.65 -10.69
C ARG A 18 -10.16 -16.19 -12.04
N ALA A 19 -9.24 -16.71 -12.85
CA ALA A 19 -9.56 -17.30 -14.14
C ALA A 19 -10.42 -18.56 -14.00
N GLN A 20 -10.13 -19.41 -13.01
CA GLN A 20 -10.92 -20.61 -12.72
C GLN A 20 -12.35 -20.26 -12.31
N VAL A 21 -12.53 -19.30 -11.39
CA VAL A 21 -13.86 -18.86 -10.94
C VAL A 21 -14.65 -18.21 -12.09
N ALA A 22 -13.98 -17.44 -12.94
CA ALA A 22 -14.60 -16.85 -14.13
C ALA A 22 -14.97 -17.90 -15.19
N GLY A 23 -14.16 -18.96 -15.33
CA GLY A 23 -14.41 -20.06 -16.26
C GLY A 23 -15.48 -21.05 -15.81
N ALA A 24 -15.81 -21.10 -14.51
CA ALA A 24 -16.80 -22.03 -13.95
C ALA A 24 -18.26 -21.71 -14.35
N GLY A 25 -18.53 -20.53 -14.91
CA GLY A 25 -19.84 -20.15 -15.43
C GLY A 25 -20.17 -18.68 -15.19
N TRP A 26 -21.43 -18.32 -15.43
CA TRP A 26 -21.88 -16.94 -15.30
C TRP A 26 -21.81 -16.44 -13.84
N VAL A 27 -21.55 -15.14 -13.69
CA VAL A 27 -21.21 -14.51 -12.41
C VAL A 27 -22.12 -13.31 -12.16
N LEU A 28 -22.64 -13.19 -10.94
CA LEU A 28 -23.44 -12.04 -10.51
C LEU A 28 -22.76 -11.28 -9.39
N GLN A 29 -22.27 -10.08 -9.71
CA GLN A 29 -21.76 -9.16 -8.71
C GLN A 29 -22.86 -8.23 -8.21
N HIS A 30 -22.68 -7.70 -6.99
CA HIS A 30 -23.61 -6.73 -6.37
C HIS A 30 -25.05 -7.23 -6.19
N CYS A 31 -25.27 -8.53 -6.28
CA CYS A 31 -26.58 -9.16 -6.19
C CYS A 31 -26.80 -9.90 -4.86
N TRP A 32 -28.06 -10.05 -4.46
CA TRP A 32 -28.48 -10.88 -3.34
C TRP A 32 -29.88 -11.45 -3.56
N LEU A 33 -30.16 -12.58 -2.92
CA LEU A 33 -31.47 -13.24 -2.96
C LEU A 33 -32.32 -12.81 -1.77
N VAL A 34 -33.62 -12.66 -2.01
CA VAL A 34 -34.62 -12.31 -1.00
C VAL A 34 -35.88 -13.13 -1.24
N GLN A 35 -36.47 -13.67 -0.17
CA GLN A 35 -37.84 -14.17 -0.22
C GLN A 35 -38.81 -13.05 0.16
N VAL A 36 -39.84 -12.84 -0.65
CA VAL A 36 -40.83 -11.79 -0.44
C VAL A 36 -42.22 -12.41 -0.41
N LYS A 37 -43.09 -11.90 0.47
CA LYS A 37 -44.51 -12.23 0.47
C LYS A 37 -45.22 -11.45 -0.64
N PRO A 38 -46.23 -12.01 -1.31
CA PRO A 38 -47.04 -11.25 -2.25
C PRO A 38 -47.69 -10.06 -1.54
N GLY A 39 -47.66 -8.91 -2.20
CA GLY A 39 -48.40 -7.72 -1.79
C GLY A 39 -49.82 -7.72 -2.35
N GLY A 40 -50.70 -6.92 -1.74
CA GLY A 40 -52.08 -6.72 -2.22
C GLY A 40 -53.06 -7.82 -1.79
N THR A 41 -54.13 -8.01 -2.58
CA THR A 41 -55.24 -8.94 -2.32
C THR A 41 -54.92 -10.41 -2.59
N ALA A 42 -53.70 -10.73 -3.02
CA ALA A 42 -53.26 -12.10 -3.25
C ALA A 42 -53.20 -12.86 -1.91
N ARG A 43 -54.22 -13.69 -1.66
CA ARG A 43 -54.42 -14.45 -0.40
C ARG A 43 -53.46 -15.62 -0.19
N THR A 44 -52.47 -15.81 -1.05
CA THR A 44 -51.53 -16.93 -0.93
C THR A 44 -50.37 -16.56 -0.01
N ASN A 45 -50.16 -17.33 1.06
CA ASN A 45 -48.99 -17.22 1.94
C ASN A 45 -47.68 -17.68 1.27
N CYS A 46 -47.72 -18.02 -0.02
CA CYS A 46 -46.59 -18.52 -0.78
C CYS A 46 -45.57 -17.40 -1.00
N LYS A 47 -44.44 -17.47 -0.30
CA LYS A 47 -43.28 -16.61 -0.56
C LYS A 47 -42.69 -16.96 -1.92
N TYR A 48 -42.22 -15.94 -2.64
CA TYR A 48 -41.47 -16.13 -3.88
C TYR A 48 -40.07 -15.54 -3.76
N TRP A 49 -39.16 -16.05 -4.57
CA TRP A 49 -37.78 -15.60 -4.60
C TRP A 49 -37.61 -14.43 -5.57
N GLN A 50 -36.82 -13.45 -5.14
CA GLN A 50 -36.35 -12.35 -5.96
C GLN A 50 -34.82 -12.30 -5.88
N VAL A 51 -34.17 -12.07 -7.01
CA VAL A 51 -32.80 -11.54 -7.03
C VAL A 51 -32.87 -10.03 -7.13
N ARG A 52 -32.07 -9.36 -6.32
CA ARG A 52 -31.90 -7.91 -6.31
C ARG A 52 -30.45 -7.57 -6.59
N SER A 53 -30.24 -6.43 -7.23
CA SER A 53 -28.93 -5.86 -7.52
C SER A 53 -28.90 -4.40 -7.07
N ARG A 54 -27.70 -3.89 -6.77
CA ARG A 54 -27.48 -2.44 -6.59
C ARG A 54 -27.47 -1.69 -7.93
N GLN A 55 -27.28 -2.39 -9.03
CA GLN A 55 -27.14 -1.83 -10.38
C GLN A 55 -28.26 -2.37 -11.28
N PRO A 56 -28.69 -1.60 -12.30
CA PRO A 56 -29.65 -2.09 -13.29
C PRO A 56 -28.99 -3.20 -14.13
N MET A 57 -29.37 -4.46 -13.91
CA MET A 57 -28.75 -5.64 -14.53
C MET A 57 -29.74 -6.59 -15.20
N PHE A 58 -31.03 -6.46 -14.90
CA PHE A 58 -32.08 -7.34 -15.41
C PHE A 58 -33.00 -6.54 -16.32
N ASP A 59 -32.61 -6.39 -17.60
CA ASP A 59 -33.34 -5.59 -18.60
C ASP A 59 -33.56 -4.14 -18.13
N GLY A 60 -32.49 -3.51 -17.63
CA GLY A 60 -32.53 -2.17 -17.05
C GLY A 60 -33.12 -2.10 -15.64
N LYS A 61 -33.61 -3.22 -15.08
CA LYS A 61 -34.15 -3.28 -13.71
C LYS A 61 -33.11 -3.77 -12.73
N THR A 62 -33.29 -3.37 -11.47
CA THR A 62 -32.47 -3.80 -10.33
C THR A 62 -32.99 -5.09 -9.70
N LEU A 63 -34.09 -5.65 -10.20
CA LEU A 63 -34.78 -6.79 -9.61
C LEU A 63 -35.31 -7.74 -10.68
N LYS A 64 -35.27 -9.04 -10.38
CA LYS A 64 -35.90 -10.10 -11.16
C LYS A 64 -36.56 -11.12 -10.24
N HIS A 65 -37.78 -11.51 -10.59
CA HIS A 65 -38.49 -12.60 -9.92
C HIS A 65 -37.94 -13.95 -10.41
N LEU A 66 -37.74 -14.89 -9.50
CA LEU A 66 -37.16 -16.19 -9.78
C LEU A 66 -38.20 -17.29 -9.61
N LYS A 67 -38.17 -18.24 -10.54
CA LYS A 67 -38.85 -19.53 -10.35
C LYS A 67 -38.05 -20.36 -9.34
N PRO A 68 -38.68 -21.25 -8.55
CA PRO A 68 -37.99 -22.06 -7.54
C PRO A 68 -36.80 -22.86 -8.09
N ASN A 69 -36.91 -23.37 -9.32
CA ASN A 69 -35.85 -24.13 -10.00
C ASN A 69 -34.63 -23.28 -10.38
N GLN A 70 -34.75 -21.95 -10.46
CA GLN A 70 -33.65 -21.04 -10.81
C GLN A 70 -32.88 -20.53 -9.59
N VAL A 71 -33.40 -20.74 -8.38
CA VAL A 71 -32.86 -20.11 -7.17
C VAL A 71 -31.42 -20.55 -6.91
N GLU A 72 -31.14 -21.84 -7.07
CA GLU A 72 -29.80 -22.40 -6.81
C GLU A 72 -28.78 -21.92 -7.85
N ASP A 73 -29.16 -21.82 -9.12
CA ASP A 73 -28.29 -21.26 -10.17
C ASP A 73 -27.88 -19.81 -9.86
N TYR A 74 -28.85 -19.00 -9.43
CA TYR A 74 -28.61 -17.62 -9.03
C TYR A 74 -27.80 -17.53 -7.73
N ARG A 75 -28.05 -18.43 -6.76
CA ARG A 75 -27.26 -18.50 -5.52
C ARG A 75 -25.78 -18.77 -5.84
N ALA A 76 -25.51 -19.78 -6.68
CA ALA A 76 -24.16 -20.13 -7.12
C ALA A 76 -23.49 -18.98 -7.89
N ALA A 77 -24.23 -18.30 -8.79
CA ALA A 77 -23.70 -17.15 -9.52
C ALA A 77 -23.34 -15.96 -8.61
N ILE A 78 -24.14 -15.71 -7.56
CA ILE A 78 -23.87 -14.67 -6.56
C ILE A 78 -22.65 -15.03 -5.71
N GLU A 79 -22.50 -16.30 -5.33
CA GLU A 79 -21.34 -16.78 -4.58
C GLU A 79 -20.05 -16.63 -5.38
N ARG A 80 -20.06 -17.05 -6.65
CA ARG A 80 -18.95 -16.80 -7.58
C ARG A 80 -18.62 -15.31 -7.66
N GLY A 81 -19.63 -14.44 -7.76
CA GLY A 81 -19.43 -12.99 -7.83
C GLY A 81 -18.81 -12.40 -6.56
N ARG A 82 -19.19 -12.93 -5.39
CA ARG A 82 -18.57 -12.55 -4.12
C ARG A 82 -17.13 -13.02 -4.03
N GLN A 83 -16.83 -14.24 -4.47
CA GLN A 83 -15.48 -14.79 -4.51
C GLN A 83 -14.59 -13.97 -5.44
N LEU A 84 -15.03 -13.71 -6.67
CA LEU A 84 -14.29 -12.90 -7.64
C LEU A 84 -13.93 -11.52 -7.06
N LYS A 85 -14.90 -10.86 -6.41
CA LYS A 85 -14.69 -9.56 -5.76
C LYS A 85 -13.69 -9.61 -4.61
N ARG A 86 -13.59 -10.73 -3.87
CA ARG A 86 -12.57 -10.91 -2.82
C ARG A 86 -11.19 -11.05 -3.44
N ILE A 87 -11.07 -11.87 -4.48
CA ILE A 87 -9.83 -12.09 -5.22
C ILE A 87 -9.35 -10.77 -5.85
N ASP A 88 -10.22 -10.04 -6.54
CA ASP A 88 -9.88 -8.75 -7.16
C ASP A 88 -9.33 -7.74 -6.14
N ARG A 89 -9.92 -7.69 -4.94
CA ARG A 89 -9.43 -6.83 -3.84
C ARG A 89 -8.06 -7.26 -3.34
N GLN A 90 -7.80 -8.56 -3.25
CA GLN A 90 -6.49 -9.09 -2.84
C GLN A 90 -5.42 -8.78 -3.88
N ILE A 91 -5.73 -8.97 -5.17
CA ILE A 91 -4.86 -8.60 -6.28
C ILE A 91 -4.52 -7.11 -6.22
N GLN A 92 -5.53 -6.24 -6.07
CA GLN A 92 -5.33 -4.80 -5.97
C GLN A 92 -4.41 -4.43 -4.80
N LYS A 93 -4.59 -5.07 -3.63
CA LYS A 93 -3.74 -4.83 -2.45
C LYS A 93 -2.29 -5.27 -2.70
N LEU A 94 -2.07 -6.42 -3.32
CA LEU A 94 -0.73 -6.93 -3.65
C LEU A 94 -0.04 -6.05 -4.70
N GLN A 95 -0.76 -5.61 -5.74
CA GLN A 95 -0.25 -4.68 -6.74
C GLN A 95 0.19 -3.35 -6.11
N GLN A 96 -0.60 -2.81 -5.17
CA GLN A 96 -0.21 -1.61 -4.42
C GLN A 96 1.05 -1.82 -3.56
N GLN A 97 1.22 -3.01 -2.97
CA GLN A 97 2.44 -3.35 -2.22
C GLN A 97 3.66 -3.42 -3.13
N LEU A 98 3.53 -4.07 -4.30
CA LEU A 98 4.60 -4.14 -5.29
C LEU A 98 4.98 -2.75 -5.82
N ALA A 99 3.99 -1.90 -6.11
CA ALA A 99 4.24 -0.52 -6.56
C ALA A 99 5.04 0.28 -5.52
N LYS A 100 4.69 0.17 -4.23
CA LYS A 100 5.43 0.81 -3.12
C LYS A 100 6.86 0.30 -2.97
N LEU A 101 7.08 -1.01 -3.13
CA LEU A 101 8.42 -1.60 -3.07
C LEU A 101 9.29 -1.18 -4.25
N THR A 102 8.68 -1.05 -5.43
CA THR A 102 9.38 -0.60 -6.64
C THR A 102 9.76 0.87 -6.51
N SER A 103 8.82 1.74 -6.13
CA SER A 103 9.09 3.18 -5.96
C SER A 103 10.13 3.47 -4.88
N THR A 104 10.16 2.69 -3.79
CA THR A 104 11.19 2.83 -2.75
C THR A 104 12.56 2.36 -3.23
N THR A 105 12.62 1.29 -4.02
CA THR A 105 13.87 0.82 -4.64
C THR A 105 14.42 1.84 -5.63
N ASP A 106 13.58 2.40 -6.49
CA ASP A 106 13.98 3.44 -7.45
C ASP A 106 14.43 4.72 -6.73
N SER A 107 13.74 5.12 -5.65
CA SER A 107 14.16 6.27 -4.84
C SER A 107 15.52 6.06 -4.17
N LEU A 108 15.79 4.85 -3.67
CA LEU A 108 17.10 4.49 -3.09
C LEU A 108 18.19 4.45 -4.16
N ARG A 109 17.86 3.97 -5.36
CA ARG A 109 18.77 3.94 -6.51
C ARG A 109 19.11 5.35 -6.97
N VAL A 110 18.11 6.22 -7.13
CA VAL A 110 18.32 7.64 -7.50
C VAL A 110 19.13 8.37 -6.42
N ALA A 111 18.88 8.13 -5.12
CA ALA A 111 19.70 8.70 -4.05
C ALA A 111 21.17 8.19 -4.06
N SER A 112 21.37 6.94 -4.47
CA SER A 112 22.72 6.35 -4.61
C SER A 112 23.44 6.83 -5.88
N GLU A 113 22.71 7.08 -6.97
CA GLU A 113 23.27 7.62 -8.22
C GLU A 113 23.53 9.13 -8.10
N SER A 114 22.67 9.89 -7.40
CA SER A 114 22.84 11.32 -7.10
C SER A 114 23.99 11.63 -6.13
N SER A 115 24.48 10.61 -5.41
CA SER A 115 25.71 10.72 -4.60
C SER A 115 26.97 10.35 -5.38
N SER A 116 26.84 9.89 -6.64
CA SER A 116 27.98 9.55 -7.52
C SER A 116 28.22 10.57 -8.64
N THR A 117 27.28 11.48 -8.91
CA THR A 117 27.53 12.61 -9.82
C THR A 117 28.34 13.69 -9.10
N ALA A 118 29.54 13.95 -9.62
CA ALA A 118 30.47 14.97 -9.16
C ALA A 118 29.77 16.26 -8.71
N TYR A 119 29.80 16.50 -7.41
CA TYR A 119 29.28 17.71 -6.77
C TYR A 119 30.08 18.92 -7.29
N LYS A 120 29.50 19.73 -8.18
CA LYS A 120 29.99 21.09 -8.44
C LYS A 120 29.27 22.03 -7.47
N PRO A 121 29.96 22.63 -6.48
CA PRO A 121 29.32 23.51 -5.53
C PRO A 121 28.90 24.81 -6.23
N PRO A 122 27.70 25.35 -5.94
CA PRO A 122 27.31 26.68 -6.40
C PRO A 122 28.12 27.75 -5.67
N HIS A 123 28.32 28.87 -6.36
CA HIS A 123 29.18 29.98 -6.00
C HIS A 123 29.08 30.47 -4.55
N GLN A 124 30.26 30.82 -4.04
CA GLN A 124 30.56 31.29 -2.70
C GLN A 124 29.77 32.55 -2.32
N ILE A 125 29.16 32.55 -1.13
CA ILE A 125 28.81 33.78 -0.40
C ILE A 125 30.03 34.11 0.48
N PRO A 126 30.61 35.32 0.39
CA PRO A 126 31.79 35.67 1.17
C PRO A 126 31.47 35.96 2.65
N ILE A 127 32.43 35.57 3.49
CA ILE A 127 32.77 36.14 4.81
C ILE A 127 32.07 35.52 6.02
N LEU A 128 32.81 34.67 6.74
CA LEU A 128 33.27 34.91 8.12
C LEU A 128 34.40 33.88 8.46
N PRO A 129 35.41 34.24 9.27
CA PRO A 129 36.65 33.50 9.38
C PRO A 129 36.50 32.32 10.35
N ASN A 130 36.28 31.11 9.82
CA ASN A 130 36.36 29.88 10.61
C ASN A 130 37.60 29.09 10.18
N GLY A 131 38.77 29.56 10.65
CA GLY A 131 40.06 28.86 10.50
C GLY A 131 40.08 27.45 11.11
N ASP A 132 39.11 27.12 11.96
CA ASP A 132 39.12 25.86 12.74
C ASP A 132 38.27 24.72 12.14
N LEU A 133 37.39 24.99 11.17
CA LEU A 133 36.51 23.94 10.61
C LEU A 133 37.14 23.17 9.44
N GLN A 134 38.04 23.79 8.67
CA GLN A 134 38.70 23.11 7.55
C GLN A 134 39.73 22.08 8.02
N GLN A 135 40.47 22.37 9.11
CA GLN A 135 41.38 21.39 9.71
C GLN A 135 40.68 20.17 10.32
N ALA A 136 39.42 20.32 10.75
CA ALA A 136 38.65 19.23 11.34
C ALA A 136 38.09 18.27 10.27
N VAL A 137 37.77 18.77 9.08
CA VAL A 137 37.19 17.96 7.97
C VAL A 137 38.28 17.32 7.10
N GLU A 138 39.43 17.98 6.92
CA GLU A 138 40.53 17.46 6.10
C GLU A 138 41.25 16.26 6.73
N LYS A 139 41.04 16.01 8.03
CA LYS A 139 41.66 14.88 8.77
C LYS A 139 40.83 13.59 8.81
N GLN A 140 39.67 13.51 8.15
CA GLN A 140 38.98 12.23 7.99
C GLN A 140 39.19 11.67 6.58
N PRO A 141 40.23 10.85 6.35
CA PRO A 141 40.25 10.01 5.17
C PRO A 141 39.03 9.09 5.25
N LEU A 142 38.23 9.05 4.18
CA LEU A 142 37.31 7.95 3.88
C LEU A 142 38.14 6.67 3.82
N LYS A 143 38.47 6.10 4.98
CA LYS A 143 39.16 4.83 5.12
C LYS A 143 38.22 3.80 4.48
N GLN A 144 38.60 3.29 3.33
CA GLN A 144 38.06 2.03 2.83
C GLN A 144 38.30 0.98 3.92
N LEU A 145 37.25 0.70 4.71
CA LEU A 145 37.28 -0.26 5.80
C LEU A 145 37.42 -1.66 5.20
N LYS A 146 38.66 -2.16 5.16
CA LYS A 146 38.94 -3.56 4.90
C LYS A 146 38.70 -4.32 6.20
N PHE A 147 37.58 -5.04 6.28
CA PHE A 147 37.31 -5.92 7.42
C PHE A 147 38.18 -7.18 7.28
N THR A 148 38.94 -7.50 8.33
CA THR A 148 39.82 -8.68 8.32
C THR A 148 39.13 -9.92 8.90
N ASN A 149 38.03 -9.73 9.65
CA ASN A 149 37.26 -10.80 10.27
C ASN A 149 35.75 -10.46 10.30
N LEU A 150 34.91 -11.49 10.16
CA LEU A 150 33.45 -11.41 10.16
C LEU A 150 32.89 -10.82 11.45
N ALA A 151 33.53 -11.08 12.60
CA ALA A 151 33.10 -10.56 13.90
C ALA A 151 33.24 -9.02 14.00
N GLU A 152 34.24 -8.44 13.32
CA GLU A 152 34.44 -6.98 13.28
C GLU A 152 33.40 -6.31 12.38
N GLN A 153 33.06 -6.95 11.26
CA GLN A 153 32.01 -6.49 10.37
C GLN A 153 30.64 -6.49 11.07
N GLU A 154 30.32 -7.55 11.82
CA GLU A 154 29.07 -7.61 12.59
C GLU A 154 28.99 -6.53 13.68
N ARG A 155 30.09 -6.26 14.38
CA ARG A 155 30.15 -5.18 15.37
C ARG A 155 29.94 -3.82 14.71
N PHE A 156 30.60 -3.57 13.59
CA PHE A 156 30.45 -2.32 12.84
C PHE A 156 29.01 -2.12 12.33
N VAL A 157 28.38 -3.16 11.79
CA VAL A 157 26.98 -3.09 11.36
C VAL A 157 26.04 -2.81 12.53
N LYS A 158 26.26 -3.42 13.70
CA LYS A 158 25.47 -3.13 14.91
C LYS A 158 25.61 -1.68 15.37
N GLU A 159 26.84 -1.16 15.37
CA GLU A 159 27.12 0.24 15.71
C GLU A 159 26.46 1.21 14.72
N LEU A 160 26.53 0.91 13.42
CA LEU A 160 25.91 1.72 12.38
C LEU A 160 24.37 1.71 12.49
N LEU A 161 23.78 0.56 12.82
CA LEU A 161 22.35 0.46 13.11
C LEU A 161 21.95 1.24 14.36
N ALA A 162 22.75 1.20 15.43
CA ALA A 162 22.53 1.97 16.64
C ALA A 162 22.59 3.48 16.36
N ASN A 163 23.64 3.94 15.67
CA ASN A 163 23.79 5.34 15.25
C ASN A 163 22.63 5.79 14.34
N GLY A 164 22.17 4.93 13.44
CA GLY A 164 20.99 5.19 12.61
C GLY A 164 19.67 5.23 13.39
N GLN A 165 19.56 4.55 14.53
CA GLN A 165 18.41 4.67 15.42
C GLN A 165 18.48 5.99 16.21
N THR A 166 19.65 6.36 16.72
CA THR A 166 19.87 7.64 17.42
C THR A 166 19.57 8.84 16.52
N LEU A 167 20.02 8.81 15.26
CA LEU A 167 19.72 9.85 14.29
C LEU A 167 18.22 9.97 14.01
N ARG A 168 17.53 8.82 13.86
CA ARG A 168 16.07 8.80 13.68
C ARG A 168 15.32 9.34 14.90
N ALA A 169 15.79 9.06 16.11
CA ALA A 169 15.23 9.63 17.33
C ALA A 169 15.43 11.16 17.37
N SER A 170 16.64 11.64 17.07
CA SER A 170 16.95 13.08 17.00
C SER A 170 16.11 13.81 15.94
N LEU A 171 15.89 13.20 14.77
CA LEU A 171 15.04 13.77 13.72
C LEU A 171 13.56 13.83 14.15
N ARG A 172 13.05 12.79 14.81
CA ARG A 172 11.69 12.82 15.38
C ARG A 172 11.53 13.94 16.39
N GLN A 173 12.54 14.15 17.25
CA GLN A 173 12.56 15.22 18.22
C GLN A 173 12.59 16.60 17.55
N ALA A 174 13.43 16.78 16.52
CA ALA A 174 13.50 18.02 15.74
C ALA A 174 12.16 18.34 15.02
N VAL A 175 11.50 17.32 14.45
CA VAL A 175 10.19 17.47 13.83
C VAL A 175 9.12 17.81 14.87
N ALA A 176 9.14 17.18 16.05
CA ALA A 176 8.23 17.51 17.13
C ALA A 176 8.42 18.96 17.60
N PHE A 177 9.67 19.40 17.75
CA PHE A 177 10.01 20.78 18.09
C PHE A 177 9.52 21.76 17.01
N GLY A 178 9.71 21.45 15.73
CA GLY A 178 9.19 22.25 14.62
C GLY A 178 7.65 22.37 14.65
N LYS A 179 6.94 21.30 14.99
CA LYS A 179 5.47 21.34 15.17
C LYS A 179 5.06 22.22 16.34
N THR A 180 5.77 22.16 17.47
CA THR A 180 5.49 23.03 18.63
C THR A 180 5.77 24.50 18.34
N LEU A 181 6.83 24.81 17.58
CA LEU A 181 7.10 26.16 17.11
C LEU A 181 6.04 26.65 16.12
N GLY A 182 5.58 25.78 15.21
CA GLY A 182 4.49 26.08 14.29
C GLY A 182 3.18 26.39 15.01
N ALA A 183 2.81 25.58 16.01
CA ALA A 183 1.64 25.82 16.86
C ALA A 183 1.77 27.14 17.62
N ARG A 184 2.91 27.41 18.27
CA ARG A 184 3.18 28.70 18.91
C ARG A 184 3.13 29.88 17.95
N ASN A 185 3.59 29.73 16.71
CA ASN A 185 3.54 30.80 15.70
C ASN A 185 2.08 31.07 15.28
N ILE A 186 1.26 30.03 15.15
CA ILE A 186 -0.18 30.16 14.88
C ILE A 186 -0.89 30.85 16.06
N ASP A 187 -0.56 30.49 17.30
CA ASP A 187 -1.13 31.11 18.49
C ASP A 187 -0.68 32.58 18.63
N LEU A 188 0.59 32.89 18.37
CA LEU A 188 1.09 34.27 18.32
C LEU A 188 0.46 35.09 17.18
N ARG A 189 0.13 34.46 16.04
CA ARG A 189 -0.62 35.11 14.95
C ARG A 189 -2.10 35.30 15.26
N LYS A 190 -2.65 34.50 16.19
CA LYS A 190 -4.04 34.61 16.65
C LYS A 190 -4.19 35.50 17.89
N GLY A 191 -3.08 35.93 18.51
CA GLY A 191 -3.11 36.71 19.75
C GLY A 191 -3.46 35.83 20.96
N LEU A 192 -3.24 36.21 22.23
CA LEU A 192 -3.67 37.48 22.83
C LEU A 192 -4.91 38.06 22.16
#